data_AF-C1MNQ1-F1
#
_entry.id   AF-C1MNQ1-F1
#
_cell.length_a   1.000
_cell.length_b   1.000
_cell.length_c   1.000
_cell.angle_alpha   90.00
_cell.angle_beta   90.00
_cell.angle_gamma   90.00
#
_symmetry.space_group_name_H-M   'P 1'
#
loop_
_entity.id
_entity.type
_entity.pdbx_description
1 polymer ?
#
loop_
_entity_poly.entity_id
_entity_poly.type
_entity_poly.pdbx_seq_one_letter_code
_entity_poly.pdbx_strand_id
1 'polypeptide(L)'
;MTSFAVRLPAPPRHRATPSRAAAARGPLCLRASYAASTADATETMGYERVPDEKEDVGGCNLRCASQRATEKVARMLAASARAGDVICLHGDVGAGKSVFSRAYVRAVAEDARLEVPSPTYLLQQVYDAHCERDAKNPKKLAKTSRPPVHHFDLYRVDDDPARAAKRLGLKTSFAEAACVVEWAERLRHLAPAHRLDVYVSMTSGARKAGQVEVKVSDEEDEEEEAGEAGEDGDGEEEEEEEEIDPAFVDARPRLIKLRPRSQEWVARVGRVHEKLMYSR
;
A
#
# COMPACT_ATOMS: atom_id res chain seq x y z
N MET A 1 17.09 -64.93 24.09
CA MET A 1 16.62 -64.08 22.98
C MET A 1 17.49 -62.84 22.97
N THR A 2 18.36 -62.74 21.96
CA THR A 2 19.52 -61.84 21.83
C THR A 2 19.13 -60.49 21.23
N SER A 3 19.63 -59.41 21.86
CA SER A 3 19.52 -58.01 21.40
C SER A 3 20.58 -57.72 20.33
N PHE A 4 20.19 -57.11 19.22
CA PHE A 4 21.08 -56.62 18.17
C PHE A 4 21.00 -55.08 18.11
N ALA A 5 22.10 -54.41 18.45
CA ALA A 5 22.29 -52.97 18.28
C ALA A 5 23.14 -52.72 17.03
N VAL A 6 22.60 -51.97 16.07
CA VAL A 6 23.31 -51.54 14.86
C VAL A 6 24.04 -50.23 15.15
N ARG A 7 25.36 -50.20 14.90
CA ARG A 7 26.26 -49.06 15.13
C ARG A 7 26.57 -48.37 13.80
N LEU A 8 26.26 -47.08 13.69
CA LEU A 8 26.65 -46.24 12.54
C LEU A 8 28.04 -45.60 12.76
N PRO A 9 28.84 -45.37 11.71
CA PRO A 9 30.20 -44.83 11.81
C PRO A 9 30.26 -43.31 11.97
N ALA A 10 31.29 -42.83 12.67
CA ALA A 10 31.55 -41.41 12.94
C ALA A 10 32.27 -40.68 11.79
N PRO A 11 32.07 -39.36 11.60
CA PRO A 11 32.74 -38.57 10.57
C PRO A 11 34.21 -38.22 10.91
N PRO A 12 35.07 -37.97 9.90
CA PRO A 12 36.51 -37.74 10.10
C PRO A 12 36.82 -36.34 10.66
N ARG A 13 37.84 -36.29 11.52
CA ARG A 13 38.37 -35.08 12.19
C ARG A 13 39.39 -34.38 11.27
N HIS A 14 39.16 -33.11 10.95
CA HIS A 14 40.18 -32.27 10.35
C HIS A 14 41.06 -31.61 11.43
N ARG A 15 42.38 -31.76 11.26
CA ARG A 15 43.46 -31.24 12.12
C ARG A 15 43.67 -29.76 11.82
N ALA A 16 43.67 -28.93 12.86
CA ALA A 16 44.13 -27.55 12.81
C ALA A 16 45.66 -27.48 12.89
N THR A 17 46.27 -26.55 12.14
CA THR A 17 47.65 -26.10 12.34
C THR A 17 47.68 -24.56 12.42
N PRO A 18 48.56 -23.97 13.25
CA PRO A 18 48.54 -22.54 13.54
C PRO A 18 49.52 -21.76 12.66
N SER A 19 49.22 -20.48 12.38
CA SER A 19 50.24 -19.49 11.98
C SER A 19 49.89 -18.10 12.53
N ARG A 20 50.93 -17.31 12.74
CA ARG A 20 51.18 -16.37 13.83
C ARG A 20 51.18 -14.92 13.33
N ALA A 21 50.61 -14.04 14.16
CA ALA A 21 50.90 -12.62 14.40
C ALA A 21 50.85 -11.58 13.25
N ALA A 22 50.12 -10.48 13.49
CA ALA A 22 50.72 -9.14 13.56
C ALA A 22 49.73 -8.16 14.22
N ALA A 23 50.21 -7.46 15.25
CA ALA A 23 49.54 -6.30 15.84
C ALA A 23 49.92 -5.04 15.06
N ALA A 24 48.98 -4.15 14.82
CA ALA A 24 49.26 -2.75 14.49
C ALA A 24 48.20 -1.85 15.12
N ARG A 25 48.68 -0.88 15.91
CA ARG A 25 47.92 0.17 16.59
C ARG A 25 47.83 1.41 15.69
N GLY A 26 46.67 2.06 15.70
CA GLY A 26 46.48 3.51 15.52
C GLY A 26 45.95 3.96 14.15
N PRO A 27 45.41 5.20 14.03
CA PRO A 27 45.11 6.19 15.07
C PRO A 27 43.61 6.52 15.21
N LEU A 28 43.24 7.15 16.33
CA LEU A 28 42.03 7.94 16.46
C LEU A 28 42.06 9.11 15.46
N CYS A 29 40.98 9.31 14.69
CA CYS A 29 40.68 10.58 14.04
C CYS A 29 39.38 11.13 14.62
N LEU A 30 39.51 12.24 15.34
CA LEU A 30 38.43 13.13 15.75
C LEU A 30 38.13 14.11 14.60
N ARG A 31 36.85 14.52 14.50
CA ARG A 31 36.26 15.62 13.69
C ARG A 31 36.12 15.32 12.19
N ALA A 32 35.05 15.74 11.50
CA ALA A 32 34.20 16.90 11.70
C ALA A 32 32.74 16.63 11.29
N SER A 33 31.83 17.32 11.97
CA SER A 33 30.50 17.67 11.47
C SER A 33 30.61 18.31 10.09
N TYR A 34 29.89 17.75 9.11
CA TYR A 34 29.57 18.47 7.88
C TYR A 34 28.07 18.37 7.66
N ALA A 35 27.38 19.47 7.95
CA ALA A 35 26.08 19.75 7.36
C ALA A 35 26.34 19.99 5.86
N ALA A 36 26.05 18.99 5.04
CA ALA A 36 25.92 19.19 3.60
C ALA A 36 24.44 19.40 3.28
N SER A 37 24.08 20.68 3.20
CA SER A 37 22.93 21.14 2.45
C SER A 37 23.09 20.70 1.00
N THR A 38 22.26 19.76 0.55
CA THR A 38 22.02 19.52 -0.88
C THR A 38 20.57 19.89 -1.17
N ALA A 39 20.31 21.19 -1.16
CA ALA A 39 19.29 21.76 -2.00
C ALA A 39 19.93 21.97 -3.38
N ASP A 40 19.92 20.93 -4.22
CA ASP A 40 19.79 21.11 -5.68
C ASP A 40 19.50 19.77 -6.38
N ALA A 41 18.64 19.84 -7.39
CA ALA A 41 18.34 18.85 -8.41
C ALA A 41 17.73 17.50 -7.98
N THR A 42 16.40 17.43 -7.99
CA THR A 42 15.64 16.59 -8.94
C THR A 42 14.16 16.86 -8.73
N GLU A 43 13.42 17.00 -9.83
CA GLU A 43 11.98 16.73 -9.88
C GLU A 43 11.78 15.22 -9.65
N THR A 44 12.16 14.73 -8.46
CA THR A 44 12.11 13.32 -8.12
C THR A 44 10.68 13.01 -7.72
N MET A 45 10.07 12.07 -8.45
CA MET A 45 8.79 11.45 -8.10
C MET A 45 8.67 11.30 -6.58
N GLY A 46 7.76 12.04 -5.95
CA GLY A 46 7.81 12.41 -4.52
C GLY A 46 7.76 11.28 -3.48
N TYR A 47 8.80 10.46 -3.41
CA TYR A 47 9.08 9.48 -2.36
C TYR A 47 10.44 9.75 -1.73
N GLU A 48 10.52 9.63 -0.42
CA GLU A 48 11.77 9.69 0.33
C GLU A 48 11.87 8.46 1.25
N ARG A 49 13.03 7.79 1.26
CA ARG A 49 13.27 6.67 2.17
C ARG A 49 13.46 7.21 3.59
N VAL A 50 12.64 6.76 4.52
CA VAL A 50 12.84 7.07 5.95
C VAL A 50 13.58 5.90 6.61
N PRO A 51 14.61 6.14 7.44
CA PRO A 51 15.25 5.09 8.23
C PRO A 51 14.23 4.36 9.12
N ASP A 52 14.49 3.10 9.44
CA ASP A 52 13.67 2.34 10.39
C ASP A 52 14.34 2.36 11.76
N GLU A 53 13.62 2.84 12.78
CA GLU A 53 14.13 2.87 14.16
C GLU A 53 14.05 1.50 14.84
N LYS A 54 13.24 0.59 14.28
CA LYS A 54 13.11 -0.81 14.70
C LYS A 54 13.61 -1.68 13.56
N GLU A 55 14.41 -2.72 13.85
CA GLU A 55 14.93 -3.67 12.85
C GLU A 55 13.80 -4.58 12.30
N ASP A 56 12.84 -4.01 11.56
CA ASP A 56 11.87 -4.79 10.81
C ASP A 56 12.54 -5.36 9.56
N VAL A 57 13.07 -6.57 9.70
CA VAL A 57 13.81 -7.28 8.65
C VAL A 57 13.00 -7.32 7.34
N GLY A 58 13.55 -6.72 6.29
CA GLY A 58 12.96 -6.72 4.94
C GLY A 58 11.80 -5.72 4.73
N GLY A 59 11.48 -4.89 5.73
CA GLY A 59 10.54 -3.79 5.59
C GLY A 59 11.14 -2.54 4.95
N CYS A 60 10.30 -1.56 4.65
CA CYS A 60 10.75 -0.22 4.26
C CYS A 60 9.77 0.87 4.69
N ASN A 61 10.28 2.09 4.83
CA ASN A 61 9.49 3.29 5.12
C ASN A 61 9.60 4.25 3.93
N LEU A 62 8.44 4.67 3.43
CA LEU A 62 8.31 5.54 2.26
C LEU A 62 7.53 6.78 2.69
N ARG A 63 8.17 7.94 2.63
CA ARG A 63 7.46 9.22 2.75
C ARG A 63 6.92 9.59 1.39
N CYS A 64 5.62 9.46 1.20
CA CYS A 64 4.88 9.82 -0.01
C CYS A 64 4.44 11.28 0.09
N ALA A 65 4.92 12.15 -0.79
CA ALA A 65 4.65 13.59 -0.77
C ALA A 65 3.21 13.96 -1.14
N SER A 66 2.43 13.04 -1.71
CA SER A 66 1.07 13.30 -2.19
C SER A 66 0.20 12.04 -2.19
N GLN A 67 -1.09 12.21 -2.44
CA GLN A 67 -2.00 11.10 -2.71
C GLN A 67 -1.51 10.23 -3.87
N ARG A 68 -1.13 10.85 -5.01
CA ARG A 68 -0.61 10.13 -6.19
C ARG A 68 0.61 9.25 -5.88
N ALA A 69 1.49 9.71 -4.98
CA ALA A 69 2.63 8.91 -4.53
C ALA A 69 2.18 7.68 -3.72
N THR A 70 1.16 7.81 -2.87
CA THR A 70 0.56 6.68 -2.13
C THR A 70 -0.08 5.67 -3.08
N GLU A 71 -0.84 6.15 -4.06
CA GLU A 71 -1.45 5.30 -5.08
C GLU A 71 -0.41 4.55 -5.90
N LYS A 72 0.72 5.20 -6.24
CA LYS A 72 1.83 4.54 -6.95
C LYS A 72 2.37 3.35 -6.17
N VAL A 73 2.54 3.47 -4.86
CA VAL A 73 2.94 2.34 -4.00
C VAL A 73 1.94 1.19 -4.10
N ALA A 74 0.64 1.49 -4.00
CA ALA A 74 -0.43 0.50 -4.13
C ALA A 74 -0.41 -0.20 -5.50
N ARG A 75 -0.28 0.57 -6.60
CA ARG A 75 -0.18 0.04 -7.97
C ARG A 75 1.04 -0.88 -8.15
N MET A 76 2.18 -0.54 -7.56
CA MET A 76 3.39 -1.36 -7.66
C MET A 76 3.27 -2.69 -6.91
N LEU A 77 2.55 -2.71 -5.79
CA LEU A 77 2.22 -3.94 -5.08
C LEU A 77 1.23 -4.79 -5.90
N ALA A 78 0.20 -4.15 -6.47
CA ALA A 78 -0.82 -4.78 -7.32
C ALA A 78 -0.23 -5.45 -8.58
N ALA A 79 0.85 -4.90 -9.15
CA ALA A 79 1.50 -5.44 -10.34
C ALA A 79 1.98 -6.90 -10.19
N SER A 80 2.12 -7.40 -8.96
CA SER A 80 2.49 -8.79 -8.66
C SER A 80 1.42 -9.55 -7.87
N ALA A 81 0.18 -9.05 -7.82
CA ALA A 81 -0.92 -9.64 -7.07
C ALA A 81 -1.20 -11.08 -7.51
N ARG A 82 -1.44 -11.94 -6.52
CA ARG A 82 -1.77 -13.36 -6.67
C ARG A 82 -2.93 -13.73 -5.75
N ALA A 83 -3.66 -14.78 -6.11
CA ALA A 83 -4.60 -15.42 -5.20
C ALA A 83 -3.85 -15.83 -3.91
N GLY A 84 -4.46 -15.56 -2.76
CA GLY A 84 -3.86 -15.80 -1.46
C GLY A 84 -3.01 -14.64 -0.92
N ASP A 85 -2.80 -13.59 -1.70
CA ASP A 85 -2.15 -12.37 -1.20
C ASP A 85 -3.08 -11.67 -0.21
N VAL A 86 -2.56 -11.29 0.96
CA VAL A 86 -3.29 -10.50 1.95
C VAL A 86 -2.49 -9.27 2.33
N ILE A 87 -3.06 -8.09 2.07
CA ILE A 87 -2.55 -6.79 2.50
C ILE A 87 -3.43 -6.28 3.64
N CYS A 88 -2.82 -6.05 4.79
CA CYS A 88 -3.47 -5.55 6.00
C CYS A 88 -3.13 -4.07 6.17
N LEU A 89 -4.12 -3.19 6.05
CA LEU A 89 -3.98 -1.75 6.17
C LEU A 89 -4.30 -1.29 7.60
N HIS A 90 -3.35 -0.55 8.17
CA HIS A 90 -3.41 0.01 9.52
C HIS A 90 -3.23 1.53 9.44
N GLY A 91 -3.93 2.28 10.29
CA GLY A 91 -3.80 3.74 10.36
C GLY A 91 -5.07 4.43 10.81
N ASP A 92 -4.96 5.69 11.20
CA ASP A 92 -6.07 6.47 11.74
C ASP A 92 -7.14 6.78 10.68
N VAL A 93 -8.29 7.29 11.14
CA VAL A 93 -9.33 7.85 10.27
C VAL A 93 -8.72 8.96 9.41
N GLY A 94 -9.01 8.96 8.11
CA GLY A 94 -8.46 9.96 7.18
C GLY A 94 -7.00 9.77 6.77
N ALA A 95 -6.29 8.76 7.29
CA ALA A 95 -4.88 8.54 6.94
C ALA A 95 -4.64 8.23 5.44
N GLY A 96 -5.65 7.72 4.74
CA GLY A 96 -5.58 7.36 3.33
C GLY A 96 -5.60 5.85 3.05
N LYS A 97 -6.14 5.04 3.97
CA LYS A 97 -6.31 3.59 3.76
C LYS A 97 -7.17 3.30 2.51
N SER A 98 -8.33 3.93 2.39
CA SER A 98 -9.23 3.71 1.25
C SER A 98 -8.67 4.26 -0.08
N VAL A 99 -7.81 5.28 -0.04
CA VAL A 99 -7.03 5.71 -1.22
C VAL A 99 -6.11 4.58 -1.68
N PHE A 100 -5.38 3.97 -0.75
CA PHE A 100 -4.52 2.83 -1.05
C PHE A 100 -5.32 1.64 -1.60
N SER A 101 -6.42 1.26 -0.93
CA SER A 101 -7.29 0.16 -1.36
C SER A 101 -7.82 0.37 -2.77
N ARG A 102 -8.34 1.56 -3.08
CA ARG A 102 -8.84 1.93 -4.40
C ARG A 102 -7.78 1.83 -5.48
N ALA A 103 -6.61 2.40 -5.25
CA ALA A 103 -5.52 2.32 -6.21
C ALA A 103 -5.02 0.88 -6.42
N TYR A 104 -5.03 0.05 -5.37
CA TYR A 104 -4.69 -1.36 -5.46
C TYR A 104 -5.73 -2.12 -6.30
N VAL A 105 -7.02 -2.01 -5.95
CA VAL A 105 -8.13 -2.70 -6.64
C VAL A 105 -8.16 -2.33 -8.12
N ARG A 106 -8.15 -1.03 -8.45
CA ARG A 106 -8.12 -0.53 -9.85
C ARG A 106 -6.96 -1.09 -10.65
N ALA A 107 -5.78 -1.20 -10.03
CA ALA A 107 -4.59 -1.73 -10.70
C ALA A 107 -4.62 -3.25 -10.90
N VAL A 108 -5.21 -4.02 -9.98
CA VAL A 108 -5.39 -5.47 -10.17
C VAL A 108 -6.48 -5.75 -11.19
N ALA A 109 -7.57 -4.99 -11.17
CA ALA A 109 -8.68 -5.10 -12.11
C ALA A 109 -8.37 -4.55 -13.51
N GLU A 110 -7.22 -3.87 -13.66
CA GLU A 110 -6.79 -3.20 -14.89
C GLU A 110 -7.86 -2.22 -15.42
N ASP A 111 -8.43 -1.46 -14.50
CA ASP A 111 -9.47 -0.47 -14.76
C ASP A 111 -9.27 0.76 -13.85
N ALA A 112 -8.81 1.85 -14.45
CA ALA A 112 -8.52 3.10 -13.75
C ALA A 112 -9.80 3.87 -13.33
N ARG A 113 -10.92 3.64 -14.04
CA ARG A 113 -12.20 4.33 -13.83
C ARG A 113 -13.11 3.53 -12.88
N LEU A 114 -12.84 2.25 -12.63
CA LEU A 114 -13.59 1.38 -11.72
C LEU A 114 -13.92 2.08 -10.40
N GLU A 115 -15.20 2.07 -10.03
CA GLU A 115 -15.66 2.59 -8.75
C GLU A 115 -15.21 1.66 -7.62
N VAL A 116 -14.50 2.19 -6.62
CA VAL A 116 -14.05 1.44 -5.44
C VAL A 116 -14.36 2.28 -4.20
N PRO A 117 -15.63 2.29 -3.76
CA PRO A 117 -16.01 2.96 -2.52
C PRO A 117 -15.42 2.21 -1.32
N SER A 118 -15.32 2.88 -0.17
CA SER A 118 -14.95 2.19 1.07
C SER A 118 -16.10 1.28 1.51
N PRO A 119 -15.91 -0.04 1.68
CA PRO A 119 -16.97 -0.96 2.06
C PRO A 119 -17.26 -0.86 3.56
N THR A 120 -17.12 0.30 4.21
CA THR A 120 -17.29 0.45 5.67
C THR A 120 -18.64 -0.06 6.18
N TYR A 121 -19.71 0.08 5.39
CA TYR A 121 -21.04 -0.42 5.73
C TYR A 121 -21.31 -1.84 5.21
N LEU A 122 -20.81 -2.19 4.02
CA LEU A 122 -20.94 -3.52 3.44
C LEU A 122 -20.00 -4.56 4.10
N LEU A 123 -18.98 -4.07 4.80
CA LEU A 123 -17.81 -4.78 5.36
C LEU A 123 -16.91 -5.47 4.33
N GLN A 124 -17.46 -5.86 3.18
CA GLN A 124 -16.77 -6.50 2.07
C GLN A 124 -17.35 -6.02 0.73
N GLN A 125 -16.47 -5.79 -0.24
CA GLN A 125 -16.80 -5.67 -1.65
C GLN A 125 -15.91 -6.61 -2.47
N VAL A 126 -16.50 -7.30 -3.45
CA VAL A 126 -15.81 -8.23 -4.34
C VAL A 126 -15.70 -7.61 -5.73
N TYR A 127 -14.52 -7.73 -6.34
CA TYR A 127 -14.23 -7.27 -7.70
C TYR A 127 -13.63 -8.44 -8.49
N ASP A 128 -14.42 -9.06 -9.35
CA ASP A 128 -14.09 -10.28 -10.10
C ASP A 128 -14.50 -10.21 -11.59
N ALA A 129 -15.19 -9.15 -12.01
CA ALA A 129 -15.61 -8.95 -13.40
C ALA A 129 -14.45 -9.02 -14.41
N HIS A 130 -13.23 -8.63 -14.01
CA HIS A 130 -12.04 -8.74 -14.86
C HIS A 130 -11.52 -10.18 -15.01
N CYS A 131 -11.93 -11.09 -14.14
CA CYS A 131 -11.62 -12.51 -14.16
C CYS A 131 -12.60 -13.32 -15.01
N GLU A 132 -13.79 -12.79 -15.30
CA GLU A 132 -14.81 -13.50 -16.06
C GLU A 132 -14.40 -13.65 -17.53
N ARG A 133 -14.66 -14.85 -18.09
CA ARG A 133 -14.64 -15.03 -19.55
C ARG A 133 -15.95 -14.50 -20.11
N ASP A 134 -15.88 -13.90 -21.28
CA ASP A 134 -17.07 -13.38 -21.96
C ASP A 134 -18.09 -14.52 -22.17
N ALA A 135 -19.21 -14.47 -21.45
CA ALA A 135 -20.26 -15.49 -21.53
C ALA A 135 -20.90 -15.56 -22.93
N LYS A 136 -20.89 -14.45 -23.68
CA LYS A 136 -21.42 -14.38 -25.05
C LYS A 136 -20.39 -14.81 -26.08
N ASN A 137 -19.11 -14.79 -25.73
CA ASN A 137 -18.03 -15.30 -26.56
C ASN A 137 -17.03 -16.12 -25.74
N PRO A 138 -17.29 -17.42 -25.50
CA PRO A 138 -16.43 -18.28 -24.70
C PRO A 138 -15.00 -18.48 -25.27
N LYS A 139 -14.74 -18.01 -26.51
CA LYS A 139 -13.39 -17.96 -27.10
C LYS A 139 -12.62 -16.68 -26.73
N LYS A 140 -13.31 -15.64 -26.26
CA LYS A 140 -12.69 -14.41 -25.75
C LYS A 140 -12.24 -14.68 -24.32
N LEU A 141 -10.91 -14.66 -24.14
CA LEU A 141 -10.27 -14.90 -22.86
C LEU A 141 -10.72 -13.85 -21.83
N ALA A 142 -10.61 -14.16 -20.54
CA ALA A 142 -10.81 -13.19 -19.48
C ALA A 142 -9.98 -11.93 -19.75
N LYS A 143 -10.51 -10.76 -19.38
CA LYS A 143 -9.86 -9.45 -19.64
C LYS A 143 -8.43 -9.43 -19.10
N THR A 144 -8.17 -10.19 -18.03
CA THR A 144 -6.84 -10.38 -17.45
C THR A 144 -6.68 -11.75 -16.77
N SER A 145 -5.44 -12.14 -16.50
CA SER A 145 -5.09 -13.35 -15.70
C SER A 145 -4.96 -13.07 -14.20
N ARG A 146 -5.35 -11.86 -13.78
CA ARG A 146 -5.29 -11.40 -12.38
C ARG A 146 -6.35 -12.08 -11.52
N PRO A 147 -6.07 -12.31 -10.23
CA PRO A 147 -7.04 -12.88 -9.29
C PRO A 147 -8.21 -11.92 -9.03
N PRO A 148 -9.36 -12.42 -8.53
CA PRO A 148 -10.39 -11.55 -7.98
C PRO A 148 -9.83 -10.78 -6.78
N VAL A 149 -10.38 -9.59 -6.52
CA VAL A 149 -9.99 -8.76 -5.39
C VAL A 149 -11.11 -8.69 -4.37
N HIS A 150 -10.81 -9.03 -3.12
CA HIS A 150 -11.75 -8.86 -2.01
C HIS A 150 -11.27 -7.71 -1.14
N HIS A 151 -12.06 -6.62 -1.10
CA HIS A 151 -11.78 -5.45 -0.29
C HIS A 151 -12.63 -5.50 0.97
N PHE A 152 -11.99 -5.56 2.12
CA PHE A 152 -12.63 -5.58 3.43
C PHE A 152 -12.40 -4.26 4.16
N ASP A 153 -13.41 -3.83 4.93
CA ASP A 153 -13.27 -2.79 5.94
C ASP A 153 -13.87 -3.31 7.24
N LEU A 154 -13.02 -3.52 8.24
CA LEU A 154 -13.40 -4.10 9.52
C LEU A 154 -13.70 -3.06 10.60
N TYR A 155 -13.76 -1.77 10.26
CA TYR A 155 -13.99 -0.69 11.22
C TYR A 155 -15.23 -0.91 12.11
N ARG A 156 -16.31 -1.42 11.51
CA ARG A 156 -17.62 -1.66 12.15
C ARG A 156 -17.84 -3.11 12.56
N VAL A 157 -16.81 -3.95 12.56
CA VAL A 157 -16.92 -5.33 13.01
C VAL A 157 -16.96 -5.38 14.55
N ASP A 158 -17.95 -6.12 15.06
CA ASP A 158 -18.13 -6.39 16.49
C ASP A 158 -16.88 -7.01 17.15
N ASP A 159 -16.81 -6.98 18.48
CA ASP A 159 -15.67 -7.50 19.25
C ASP A 159 -15.50 -9.03 19.23
N ASP A 160 -16.35 -9.77 18.50
CA ASP A 160 -16.17 -11.18 18.18
C ASP A 160 -15.59 -11.37 16.77
N PRO A 161 -14.26 -11.39 16.61
CA PRO A 161 -13.61 -11.53 15.32
C PRO A 161 -13.84 -12.91 14.68
N ALA A 162 -14.06 -13.96 15.47
CA ALA A 162 -14.23 -15.32 14.95
C ALA A 162 -15.60 -15.45 14.24
N ARG A 163 -16.65 -14.91 14.86
CA ARG A 163 -17.99 -14.83 14.23
C ARG A 163 -17.95 -13.99 12.97
N ALA A 164 -17.31 -12.83 13.02
CA ALA A 164 -17.18 -11.94 11.87
C ALA A 164 -16.40 -12.61 10.72
N ALA A 165 -15.30 -13.29 11.01
CA ALA A 165 -14.49 -13.99 10.02
C ALA A 165 -15.27 -15.09 9.31
N LYS A 166 -16.12 -15.83 10.04
CA LYS A 166 -17.00 -16.84 9.45
C LYS A 166 -18.06 -16.20 8.54
N ARG A 167 -18.72 -15.14 9.00
CA ARG A 167 -19.76 -14.42 8.24
C ARG A 167 -19.21 -13.83 6.94
N LEU A 168 -18.01 -13.24 7.00
CA LEU A 168 -17.33 -12.60 5.88
C LEU A 168 -16.55 -13.59 5.00
N GLY A 169 -16.57 -14.89 5.30
CA GLY A 169 -15.84 -15.89 4.52
C GLY A 169 -14.34 -15.61 4.40
N LEU A 170 -13.71 -15.06 5.44
CA LEU A 170 -12.31 -14.60 5.37
C LEU A 170 -11.34 -15.72 5.01
N LYS A 171 -11.58 -16.93 5.53
CA LYS A 171 -10.73 -18.09 5.23
C LYS A 171 -10.68 -18.42 3.74
N THR A 172 -11.83 -18.41 3.07
CA THR A 172 -11.93 -18.67 1.63
C THR A 172 -11.32 -17.51 0.84
N SER A 173 -11.67 -16.28 1.22
CA SER A 173 -11.14 -15.07 0.58
C SER A 173 -9.61 -15.01 0.62
N PHE A 174 -9.02 -15.27 1.78
CA PHE A 174 -7.56 -15.29 1.97
C PHE A 174 -6.86 -16.44 1.25
N ALA A 175 -7.59 -17.42 0.69
CA ALA A 175 -7.02 -18.51 -0.09
C ALA A 175 -7.17 -18.26 -1.61
N GLU A 176 -8.28 -17.67 -2.04
CA GLU A 176 -8.70 -17.65 -3.45
C GLU A 176 -8.57 -16.28 -4.12
N ALA A 177 -8.54 -15.20 -3.35
CA ALA A 177 -8.49 -13.83 -3.85
C ALA A 177 -7.22 -13.09 -3.44
N ALA A 178 -6.94 -11.96 -4.10
CA ALA A 178 -6.07 -10.94 -3.56
C ALA A 178 -6.89 -10.07 -2.60
N CYS A 179 -6.52 -10.03 -1.33
CA CYS A 179 -7.27 -9.34 -0.29
C CYS A 179 -6.60 -8.05 0.15
N VAL A 180 -7.38 -6.98 0.26
CA VAL A 180 -6.99 -5.75 0.94
C VAL A 180 -7.94 -5.51 2.11
N VAL A 181 -7.39 -5.42 3.32
CA VAL A 181 -8.17 -5.37 4.57
C VAL A 181 -7.88 -4.07 5.31
N GLU A 182 -8.83 -3.16 5.35
CA GLU A 182 -8.78 -1.97 6.19
C GLU A 182 -9.14 -2.29 7.64
N TRP A 183 -8.51 -1.57 8.58
CA TRP A 183 -8.66 -1.81 10.03
C TRP A 183 -8.29 -3.23 10.42
N ALA A 184 -7.19 -3.72 9.83
CA ALA A 184 -6.76 -5.11 9.95
C ALA A 184 -6.39 -5.54 11.38
N GLU A 185 -6.14 -4.61 12.29
CA GLU A 185 -5.98 -4.89 13.72
C GLU A 185 -7.21 -5.61 14.32
N ARG A 186 -8.40 -5.43 13.72
CA ARG A 186 -9.63 -6.13 14.11
C ARG A 186 -9.58 -7.63 13.85
N LEU A 187 -8.70 -8.10 12.95
CA LEU A 187 -8.47 -9.53 12.74
C LEU A 187 -7.83 -10.21 13.95
N ARG A 188 -7.04 -9.49 14.75
CA ARG A 188 -6.29 -10.04 15.90
C ARG A 188 -5.50 -11.30 15.50
N HIS A 189 -5.80 -12.44 16.13
CA HIS A 189 -5.15 -13.73 15.87
C HIS A 189 -5.60 -14.40 14.57
N LEU A 190 -6.61 -13.86 13.87
CA LEU A 190 -7.10 -14.38 12.60
C LEU A 190 -6.34 -13.83 11.38
N ALA A 191 -5.45 -12.85 11.59
CA ALA A 191 -4.60 -12.34 10.52
C ALA A 191 -3.68 -13.47 10.00
N PRO A 192 -3.64 -13.73 8.67
CA PRO A 192 -2.85 -14.81 8.13
C PRO A 192 -1.35 -14.55 8.33
N ALA A 193 -0.56 -15.61 8.51
CA ALA A 193 0.89 -15.49 8.69
C ALA A 193 1.56 -14.92 7.42
N HIS A 194 1.12 -15.36 6.24
CA HIS A 194 1.63 -14.90 4.95
C HIS A 194 0.90 -13.62 4.50
N ARG A 195 1.30 -12.48 5.05
CA ARG A 195 0.69 -11.18 4.72
C ARG A 195 1.71 -10.05 4.60
N LEU A 196 1.25 -8.92 4.10
CA LEU A 196 1.92 -7.63 4.20
C LEU A 196 1.12 -6.72 5.13
N ASP A 197 1.71 -6.29 6.23
CA ASP A 197 1.15 -5.18 7.02
C ASP A 197 1.62 -3.86 6.40
N VAL A 198 0.68 -2.95 6.14
CA VAL A 198 0.92 -1.61 5.58
C VAL A 198 0.37 -0.59 6.56
N TYR A 199 1.26 0.20 7.17
CA TYR A 199 0.86 1.28 8.06
C TYR A 199 0.85 2.59 7.28
N VAL A 200 -0.27 3.30 7.35
CA VAL A 200 -0.50 4.59 6.70
C VAL A 200 -0.70 5.63 7.80
N SER A 201 0.16 6.64 7.83
CA SER A 201 0.04 7.75 8.79
C SER A 201 0.28 9.09 8.09
N MET A 202 -0.49 10.10 8.45
CA MET A 202 -0.19 11.47 8.03
C MET A 202 1.07 11.96 8.73
N THR A 203 1.95 12.65 8.00
CA THR A 203 3.08 13.33 8.63
C THR A 203 2.73 14.80 8.85
N SER A 204 2.92 15.31 10.06
CA SER A 204 2.83 16.74 10.31
C SER A 204 4.02 17.46 9.64
N GLY A 205 3.81 18.01 8.44
CA GLY A 205 4.61 19.09 7.86
C GLY A 205 5.70 18.72 6.85
N ALA A 206 5.50 19.12 5.59
CA ALA A 206 6.50 19.93 4.91
C ALA A 206 6.02 21.39 5.02
N ARG A 207 6.79 22.21 5.75
CA ARG A 207 6.77 23.68 5.96
C ARG A 207 5.41 24.40 6.01
N LYS A 208 5.23 25.24 7.05
CA LYS A 208 4.28 26.37 7.01
C LYS A 208 4.58 27.20 5.75
N ALA A 209 3.84 26.97 4.67
CA ALA A 209 3.59 28.03 3.70
C ALA A 209 2.81 29.11 4.45
N GLY A 210 3.22 30.36 4.26
CA GLY A 210 2.77 31.50 5.03
C GLY A 210 1.26 31.50 5.25
N GLN A 211 0.88 31.77 6.49
CA GLN A 211 -0.44 32.23 6.85
C GLN A 211 -0.68 33.54 6.06
N VAL A 212 -1.29 33.43 4.88
CA VAL A 212 -1.94 34.57 4.24
C VAL A 212 -3.29 34.66 4.93
N GLU A 213 -3.37 35.57 5.88
CA GLU A 213 -4.63 36.00 6.49
C GLU A 213 -5.45 36.68 5.38
N VAL A 214 -6.33 35.92 4.73
CA VAL A 214 -7.37 36.50 3.86
C VAL A 214 -8.43 37.08 4.80
N LYS A 215 -8.38 38.41 4.99
CA LYS A 215 -9.51 39.16 5.53
C LYS A 215 -10.60 39.16 4.47
N VAL A 216 -11.61 38.33 4.64
CA VAL A 216 -12.89 38.50 3.95
C VAL A 216 -13.68 39.49 4.79
N SER A 217 -13.89 40.68 4.24
CA SER A 217 -14.87 41.65 4.72
C SER A 217 -16.24 41.26 4.17
N ASP A 218 -17.19 41.15 5.10
CA ASP A 218 -18.61 40.89 4.83
C ASP A 218 -19.22 42.05 4.05
N GLU A 219 -19.84 41.77 2.90
CA GLU A 219 -20.98 42.52 2.37
C GLU A 219 -21.95 41.50 1.74
N GLU A 220 -23.12 41.39 2.36
CA GLU A 220 -24.34 40.79 1.82
C GLU A 220 -24.94 41.75 0.79
N ASP A 221 -25.66 41.24 -0.23
CA ASP A 221 -26.98 41.74 -0.60
C ASP A 221 -27.60 40.91 -1.75
N GLU A 222 -28.70 40.24 -1.39
CA GLU A 222 -30.02 40.11 -2.02
C GLU A 222 -30.24 39.63 -3.48
N GLU A 223 -31.36 38.90 -3.58
CA GLU A 223 -31.97 38.17 -4.69
C GLU A 223 -32.67 39.09 -5.72
N GLU A 224 -32.87 38.61 -6.97
CA GLU A 224 -34.20 38.39 -7.57
C GLU A 224 -34.15 37.86 -9.03
N GLU A 225 -35.32 37.41 -9.50
CA GLU A 225 -35.66 36.37 -10.47
C GLU A 225 -35.59 36.66 -12.00
N ALA A 226 -35.60 35.52 -12.73
CA ALA A 226 -36.36 35.13 -13.94
C ALA A 226 -36.08 35.74 -15.34
N GLY A 227 -35.92 34.81 -16.31
CA GLY A 227 -36.15 35.00 -17.74
C GLY A 227 -36.10 33.66 -18.50
N GLU A 228 -37.21 33.25 -19.12
CA GLU A 228 -37.40 31.99 -19.87
C GLU A 228 -36.89 32.02 -21.34
N ALA A 229 -36.61 30.79 -21.83
CA ALA A 229 -36.94 30.20 -23.15
C ALA A 229 -35.92 30.15 -24.32
N GLY A 230 -35.86 28.94 -24.94
CA GLY A 230 -35.36 28.61 -26.28
C GLY A 230 -33.96 27.98 -26.30
N GLU A 231 -33.60 26.93 -27.04
CA GLU A 231 -34.26 26.01 -27.99
C GLU A 231 -33.19 24.93 -28.31
N ASP A 232 -33.66 23.72 -28.63
CA ASP A 232 -32.99 22.52 -29.16
C ASP A 232 -31.56 22.63 -29.75
N GLY A 233 -30.70 21.68 -29.37
CA GLY A 233 -29.44 21.41 -30.08
C GLY A 233 -28.78 20.10 -29.64
N ASP A 234 -28.77 19.10 -30.53
CA ASP A 234 -28.01 17.85 -30.44
C ASP A 234 -26.55 18.11 -30.01
N GLY A 235 -26.14 17.53 -28.90
CA GLY A 235 -24.79 17.63 -28.35
C GLY A 235 -24.25 16.23 -28.03
N GLU A 236 -23.11 15.93 -28.64
CA GLU A 236 -22.31 14.73 -28.47
C GLU A 236 -22.07 14.43 -26.98
N GLU A 237 -22.01 13.15 -26.59
CA GLU A 237 -21.64 12.75 -25.23
C GLU A 237 -20.21 13.24 -24.94
N GLU A 238 -20.09 14.48 -24.47
CA GLU A 238 -18.86 15.03 -23.93
C GLU A 238 -18.51 14.18 -22.71
N GLU A 239 -17.39 13.45 -22.79
CA GLU A 239 -16.78 12.87 -21.61
C GLU A 239 -16.51 14.04 -20.65
N GLU A 240 -17.38 14.21 -19.63
CA GLU A 240 -17.13 15.10 -18.51
C GLU A 240 -15.83 14.63 -17.85
N GLU A 241 -14.70 15.17 -18.31
CA GLU A 241 -13.46 15.13 -17.57
C GLU A 241 -13.78 15.85 -16.26
N GLU A 242 -14.02 15.10 -15.18
CA GLU A 242 -14.18 15.66 -13.84
C GLU A 242 -13.06 16.68 -13.64
N GLU A 243 -13.39 17.96 -13.73
CA GLU A 243 -12.45 19.06 -13.57
C GLU A 243 -12.08 19.06 -12.09
N ILE A 244 -11.01 18.32 -11.76
CA ILE A 244 -10.52 18.23 -10.39
C ILE A 244 -10.04 19.63 -10.02
N ASP A 245 -10.84 20.35 -9.23
CA ASP A 245 -10.47 21.64 -8.66
C ASP A 245 -9.04 21.54 -8.10
N PRO A 246 -8.06 22.30 -8.64
CA PRO A 246 -6.69 22.25 -8.19
C PRO A 246 -6.53 22.64 -6.71
N ALA A 247 -7.52 23.33 -6.10
CA ALA A 247 -7.57 23.61 -4.68
C ALA A 247 -7.86 22.37 -3.81
N PHE A 248 -8.40 21.28 -4.39
CA PHE A 248 -8.70 20.02 -3.71
C PHE A 248 -7.67 18.90 -4.00
N VAL A 249 -6.46 19.25 -4.42
CA VAL A 249 -5.38 18.25 -4.55
C VAL A 249 -4.83 17.93 -3.16
N ASP A 250 -5.10 16.72 -2.65
CA ASP A 250 -4.53 16.25 -1.38
C ASP A 250 -3.01 16.07 -1.49
N ALA A 251 -2.31 17.15 -1.19
CA ALA A 251 -0.85 17.27 -1.14
C ALA A 251 -0.28 16.93 0.25
N ARG A 252 -1.10 16.43 1.19
CA ARG A 252 -0.60 16.11 2.54
C ARG A 252 0.31 14.89 2.48
N PRO A 253 1.57 14.99 2.94
CA PRO A 253 2.46 13.86 2.88
C PRO A 253 2.04 12.75 3.86
N ARG A 254 2.23 11.51 3.42
CA ARG A 254 1.98 10.30 4.21
C ARG A 254 3.28 9.54 4.40
N LEU A 255 3.43 8.93 5.57
CA LEU A 255 4.42 7.90 5.80
C LEU A 255 3.74 6.54 5.61
N ILE A 256 4.22 5.79 4.62
CA ILE A 256 3.81 4.42 4.33
C ILE A 256 4.90 3.48 4.82
N LYS A 257 4.56 2.61 5.77
CA LYS A 257 5.48 1.58 6.28
C LYS A 257 5.04 0.23 5.76
N LEU A 258 5.89 -0.42 4.97
CA LEU A 258 5.67 -1.78 4.47
C LEU A 258 6.36 -2.77 5.41
N ARG A 259 5.59 -3.70 5.97
CA ARG A 259 6.03 -4.68 6.98
C ARG A 259 5.66 -6.10 6.54
N PRO A 260 6.56 -6.78 5.80
CA PRO A 260 6.31 -8.13 5.32
C PRO A 260 6.29 -9.13 6.49
N ARG A 261 5.38 -10.12 6.43
CA ARG A 261 5.29 -11.21 7.43
C ARG A 261 5.70 -12.58 6.89
N SER A 262 6.22 -12.62 5.66
CA SER A 262 6.73 -13.82 5.00
C SER A 262 7.90 -13.48 4.07
N GLN A 263 8.69 -14.47 3.70
CA GLN A 263 9.85 -14.28 2.82
C GLN A 263 9.46 -13.86 1.40
N GLU A 264 8.32 -14.34 0.91
CA GLU A 264 7.76 -13.94 -0.38
C GLU A 264 7.47 -12.44 -0.39
N TRP A 265 6.88 -11.93 0.70
CA TRP A 265 6.61 -10.50 0.85
C TRP A 265 7.88 -9.67 1.05
N VAL A 266 8.90 -10.18 1.76
CA VAL A 266 10.21 -9.52 1.86
C VAL A 266 10.80 -9.27 0.47
N ALA A 267 10.84 -10.31 -0.38
CA ALA A 267 11.38 -10.19 -1.73
C ALA A 267 10.57 -9.22 -2.60
N ARG A 268 9.24 -9.19 -2.46
CA ARG A 268 8.35 -8.28 -3.20
C ARG A 268 8.51 -6.82 -2.74
N VAL A 269 8.55 -6.58 -1.44
CA VAL A 269 8.79 -5.26 -0.86
C VAL A 269 10.16 -4.72 -1.30
N GLY A 270 11.19 -5.57 -1.32
CA GLY A 270 12.51 -5.21 -1.85
C GLY A 270 12.46 -4.71 -3.30
N ARG A 271 11.76 -5.44 -4.19
CA ARG A 271 11.58 -5.02 -5.60
C ARG A 271 10.77 -3.73 -5.75
N VAL A 272 9.73 -3.54 -4.93
CA VAL A 272 8.95 -2.29 -4.93
C VAL A 272 9.83 -1.12 -4.48
N HIS A 273 10.60 -1.31 -3.41
CA HIS A 273 11.52 -0.31 -2.90
C HIS A 273 12.58 0.09 -3.94
N GLU A 274 13.22 -0.89 -4.57
CA GLU A 274 14.22 -0.66 -5.60
C GLU A 274 13.66 0.11 -6.80
N LYS A 275 12.50 -0.34 -7.33
CA LYS A 275 11.83 0.34 -8.44
C LYS A 275 11.35 1.74 -8.09
N LEU A 276 10.91 1.97 -6.85
CA LEU A 276 10.58 3.31 -6.40
C LEU A 276 11.86 4.15 -6.39
N MET A 277 12.90 3.76 -5.65
CA MET A 277 14.07 4.60 -5.42
C MET A 277 14.95 4.84 -6.67
N TYR A 278 14.98 3.90 -7.62
CA TYR A 278 15.99 3.90 -8.69
C TYR A 278 15.43 3.83 -10.12
N SER A 279 14.11 3.84 -10.32
CA SER A 279 13.56 4.00 -11.66
C SER A 279 13.73 5.45 -12.12
N ARG A 280 14.65 5.66 -13.07
CA ARG A 280 14.77 6.92 -13.83
C ARG A 280 13.62 7.05 -14.83
#